data_AF-C4RMC9-F1
#
_entry.id   AF-C4RMC9-F1
#
_cell.length_a   1.000
_cell.length_b   1.000
_cell.length_c   1.000
_cell.angle_alpha   90.00
_cell.angle_beta   90.00
_cell.angle_gamma   90.00
#
_symmetry.space_group_name_H-M   'P 1'
#
loop_
_entity.id
_entity.type
_entity.pdbx_description
1 polymer ?
#
loop_
_entity_poly.entity_id
_entity_poly.type
_entity_poly.pdbx_seq_one_letter_code
_entity_poly.pdbx_strand_id
1 'polypeptide(L)' 'MLTLPAGCEPALRALLTGAVTRVGDLPGLDDDADRVVLARRLLREAVAVPAEGQPPSR' A
#
# COMPACT_ATOMS: atom_id res chain seq x y z
N MET A 1 -17.61 -1.52 -1.07
CA MET A 1 -17.10 -1.40 -2.45
C MET A 1 -16.03 -0.33 -2.44
N LEU A 2 -14.79 -0.69 -2.75
CA LEU A 2 -13.64 0.23 -2.75
C LEU A 2 -13.36 0.67 -4.18
N THR A 3 -13.40 1.98 -4.42
CA THR A 3 -12.96 2.60 -5.67
C THR A 3 -11.70 3.40 -5.40
N LEU A 4 -10.68 3.25 -6.24
CA LEU A 4 -9.40 3.94 -6.15
C LEU A 4 -9.13 4.73 -7.44
N PRO A 5 -8.37 5.83 -7.37
CA PRO A 5 -7.85 6.49 -8.56
C PRO A 5 -7.03 5.53 -9.43
N ALA A 6 -7.06 5.74 -10.76
CA ALA A 6 -6.31 4.91 -11.70
C ALA A 6 -4.80 4.90 -11.41
N GLY A 7 -4.24 6.00 -10.90
CA GLY A 7 -2.84 6.10 -10.49
C GLY A 7 -2.43 5.10 -9.39
N CYS A 8 -3.37 4.55 -8.63
CA CYS A 8 -3.07 3.52 -7.63
C CYS A 8 -2.81 2.13 -8.23
N GLU A 9 -3.04 1.93 -9.53
CA GLU A 9 -2.90 0.62 -10.18
C GLU A 9 -1.53 -0.05 -9.96
N PRO A 10 -0.38 0.64 -10.14
CA PRO A 10 0.93 0.01 -9.94
C PRO A 10 1.13 -0.47 -8.50
N ALA A 11 0.74 0.35 -7.52
CA ALA A 11 0.80 -0.01 -6.11
C ALA A 11 -0.09 -1.21 -5.79
N LEU A 12 -1.31 -1.25 -6.34
CA LEU A 12 -2.23 -2.34 -6.11
C LEU A 12 -1.74 -3.65 -6.75
N ARG A 13 -1.20 -3.60 -7.98
CA ARG A 13 -0.59 -4.76 -8.63
C ARG A 13 0.56 -5.32 -7.80
N ALA A 14 1.42 -4.46 -7.25
CA ALA A 14 2.51 -4.88 -6.37
C ALA A 14 2.00 -5.59 -5.11
N LEU A 15 0.99 -5.01 -4.43
CA LEU A 15 0.42 -5.59 -3.22
C LEU A 15 -0.32 -6.91 -3.46
N LEU A 16 -1.01 -7.04 -4.59
CA LEU A 16 -1.74 -8.26 -4.97
C LEU A 16 -0.82 -9.46 -5.26
N THR A 17 0.50 -9.25 -5.37
CA THR A 17 1.46 -10.37 -5.38
C THR A 17 1.51 -11.12 -4.05
N GLY A 18 1.00 -10.53 -2.96
CA GLY A 18 1.06 -11.07 -1.61
C GLY A 18 2.39 -10.83 -0.90
N ALA A 19 3.35 -10.15 -1.53
CA ALA A 19 4.61 -9.80 -0.91
C ALA A 19 4.44 -8.73 0.18
N VAL A 20 5.14 -8.90 1.31
CA VAL A 20 5.24 -7.84 2.33
C VAL A 20 5.98 -6.66 1.72
N THR A 21 5.27 -5.54 1.59
CA THR A 21 5.78 -4.32 0.96
C THR A 21 5.75 -3.17 1.95
N ARG A 22 6.85 -2.44 2.06
CA ARG A 22 6.87 -1.21 2.85
C ARG A 22 6.04 -0.15 2.14
N VAL A 23 5.29 0.63 2.93
CA VAL A 23 4.44 1.69 2.37
C VAL A 23 5.24 2.69 1.51
N GLY A 24 6.45 3.07 1.96
CA GLY A 24 7.33 3.99 1.23
C GLY A 24 7.81 3.48 -0.14
N ASP A 25 7.75 2.17 -0.36
CA ASP A 25 8.24 1.51 -1.59
C ASP A 25 7.12 1.24 -2.60
N LEU A 26 5.87 1.61 -2.29
CA LEU A 26 4.72 1.38 -3.19
C LEU A 26 4.89 2.15 -4.50
N PRO A 27 4.92 1.51 -5.68
CA PRO A 27 5.18 2.20 -6.94
C PRO A 27 3.99 3.03 -7.44
N GLY A 28 4.27 4.03 -8.28
CA GLY A 28 3.24 4.73 -9.08
C GLY A 28 2.47 5.83 -8.38
N LEU A 29 2.83 6.17 -7.14
CA LEU A 29 2.29 7.33 -6.41
C LEU A 29 3.33 8.46 -6.33
N ASP A 30 2.83 9.70 -6.38
CA ASP A 30 3.63 10.91 -6.58
C ASP A 30 4.49 11.25 -5.36
N ASP A 31 3.95 11.07 -4.15
CA ASP A 31 4.64 11.36 -2.90
C ASP A 31 4.33 10.35 -1.78
N ASP A 32 5.07 10.48 -0.67
CA ASP A 32 4.92 9.61 0.51
C ASP A 32 3.56 9.78 1.20
N ALA A 33 2.93 10.95 1.10
CA ALA A 33 1.63 11.19 1.70
C ALA A 33 0.55 10.37 0.97
N ASP A 34 0.60 10.32 -0.37
CA ASP A 34 -0.28 9.49 -1.18
C ASP A 34 -0.10 8.00 -0.88
N ARG A 35 1.15 7.54 -0.73
CA ARG A 35 1.42 6.14 -0.32
C ARG A 35 0.77 5.82 1.03
N VAL A 36 0.90 6.72 2.00
CA VAL A 36 0.29 6.56 3.33
C VAL A 36 -1.23 6.60 3.27
N VAL A 37 -1.84 7.48 2.46
CA VAL A 37 -3.29 7.54 2.28
C VAL A 37 -3.83 6.23 1.71
N LEU A 38 -3.19 5.71 0.65
CA LEU A 38 -3.58 4.43 0.06
C LEU A 38 -3.47 3.30 1.10
N ALA A 39 -2.33 3.18 1.78
CA ALA A 39 -2.12 2.13 2.78
C ALA A 39 -3.17 2.18 3.90
N ARG A 40 -3.44 3.37 4.45
CA ARG A 40 -4.48 3.56 5.48
C ARG A 40 -5.87 3.18 4.98
N ARG A 41 -6.19 3.50 3.73
CA ARG A 41 -7.49 3.13 3.15
C ARG A 41 -7.62 1.61 3.01
N LEU A 42 -6.59 0.92 2.51
CA LEU A 42 -6.60 -0.53 2.36
C LEU A 42 -6.74 -1.25 3.70
N LEU A 43 -6.04 -0.78 4.74
CA LEU A 43 -6.18 -1.30 6.09
C LEU A 43 -7.59 -1.08 6.65
N ARG A 44 -8.12 0.14 6.50
CA ARG A 44 -9.45 0.49 7.03
C ARG A 44 -10.58 -0.29 6.36
N GLU A 45 -10.43 -0.63 5.08
CA GLU A 45 -11.40 -1.42 4.32
C GLU A 45 -11.10 -2.92 4.36
N ALA A 46 -10.18 -3.37 5.23
CA ALA A 46 -9.77 -4.76 5.40
C ALA A 46 -9.28 -5.46 4.11
N VAL A 47 -8.72 -4.71 3.18
CA VAL A 47 -8.11 -5.22 1.93
C VAL A 47 -6.67 -5.66 2.17
N ALA A 48 -5.98 -5.02 3.12
CA ALA A 48 -4.62 -5.36 3.52
C ALA A 48 -4.57 -5.55 5.04
N VAL A 49 -3.52 -6.24 5.49
CA VAL A 49 -3.17 -6.38 6.90
C VAL A 49 -1.76 -5.82 7.12
N PRO A 50 -1.46 -5.23 8.28
CA PRO A 50 -0.08 -4.93 8.63
C PRO A 50 0.70 -6.24 8.71
N ALA A 51 1.90 -6.26 8.13
CA ALA A 51 2.82 -7.35 8.42
C ALA A 51 3.19 -7.27 9.91
N GLU A 52 3.16 -8.40 10.60
CA GLU A 52 3.60 -8.45 12.00
C GLU A 52 5.06 -7.97 12.10
N GLY A 53 5.36 -7.21 13.16
CA GLY A 53 6.50 -6.30 13.30
C GLY A 53 7.80 -6.73 12.63
N GLN A 54 7.93 -6.48 11.34
CA GLN A 54 9.20 -6.44 10.65
C GLN A 54 9.90 -5.17 11.16
N PRO A 55 11.06 -5.27 11.84
CA PRO A 55 11.81 -4.08 12.21
C PRO A 55 12.12 -3.25 10.96
N PRO A 56 12.18 -1.91 11.04
CA PRO A 56 12.51 -1.09 9.89
C PRO A 56 13.88 -1.53 9.38
N SER A 57 13.93 -2.20 8.22
CA SER A 57 15.11 -2.37 7.38
C SER A 57 15.89 -1.05 7.32
N ARG A 58 17.05 -1.06 7.98
CA ARG A 58 18.04 0.01 7.95
C ARG A 58 18.52 0.27 6.53
#